data_AF-A0A0L0VE47-F1
#
_entry.id   AF-A0A0L0VE47-F1
#
_cell.length_a   1.000
_cell.length_b   1.000
_cell.length_c   1.000
_cell.angle_alpha   90.00
_cell.angle_beta   90.00
_cell.angle_gamma   90.00
#
_symmetry.space_group_name_H-M   'P 1'
#
loop_
_entity.id
_entity.type
_entity.pdbx_description
1 polymer ?
#
loop_
_entity_poly.entity_id
_entity_poly.type
_entity_poly.pdbx_seq_one_letter_code
_entity_poly.pdbx_strand_id
1 'polypeptide(L)'
;MIGYPCKMCGTLINRPMSDTSCGNLNKHIATCTHKNEASKPKQSLAAFGVTGTGDINPKEVPQLCAVWCAEAARPFAALVDASHQPFLHPTVVKHLPKVHVVSKDIHLVYSVIQHDYRAVLNAHSGALYLGVNAWQSPNAFDILGVVIYRLVEGHGGAMNLESMPLDFVCLSESHTGKYLADTVRLVVEKFGIQDKVSQTNLLRLPIWIFQD
;
A
#
# COMPACT_ATOMS: atom_id res chain seq x y z
N MET A 1 48.77 54.23 -8.16
CA MET A 1 47.67 53.30 -7.86
C MET A 1 47.90 52.05 -8.69
N ILE A 2 47.83 50.86 -8.09
CA ILE A 2 48.02 49.59 -8.82
C ILE A 2 46.66 48.91 -8.93
N GLY A 3 46.26 48.53 -10.15
CA GLY A 3 45.03 47.81 -10.42
C GLY A 3 45.26 46.30 -10.43
N TYR A 4 44.45 45.55 -9.69
CA TYR A 4 44.48 44.10 -9.65
C TYR A 4 43.19 43.53 -10.27
N PRO A 5 43.27 42.79 -11.39
CA PRO A 5 42.09 42.19 -11.99
C PRO A 5 41.63 40.96 -11.20
N CYS A 6 40.34 40.90 -10.88
CA CYS A 6 39.75 39.72 -10.25
C CYS A 6 39.60 38.59 -11.28
N LYS A 7 40.15 37.40 -11.00
CA LYS A 7 40.03 36.23 -11.88
C LYS A 7 38.60 35.66 -11.97
N MET A 8 37.75 35.92 -10.98
CA MET A 8 36.38 35.38 -10.94
C MET A 8 35.38 36.24 -11.72
N CYS A 9 35.49 37.57 -11.63
CA CYS A 9 34.51 38.49 -12.24
C CYS A 9 35.13 39.50 -13.22
N GLY A 10 36.44 39.45 -13.45
CA GLY A 10 37.15 40.37 -14.35
C GLY A 10 37.28 41.81 -13.86
N THR A 11 36.65 42.18 -12.73
CA THR A 11 36.64 43.56 -12.23
C THR A 11 38.04 44.00 -11.78
N LEU A 12 38.46 45.19 -12.19
CA LEU A 12 39.74 45.78 -11.78
C LEU A 12 39.60 46.48 -10.42
N ILE A 13 40.40 46.06 -9.43
CA ILE A 13 40.37 46.58 -8.06
C ILE A 13 41.61 47.43 -7.82
N ASN A 14 41.41 48.68 -7.44
CA ASN A 14 42.51 49.61 -7.22
C ASN A 14 43.05 49.56 -5.80
N ARG A 15 44.37 49.47 -5.67
CA ARG A 15 45.12 49.64 -4.42
C ARG A 15 45.96 50.94 -4.47
N PRO A 16 45.79 51.86 -3.51
CA PRO A 16 46.68 53.00 -3.36
C PRO A 16 48.13 52.55 -3.13
N MET A 17 49.12 53.25 -3.69
CA MET A 17 50.55 52.90 -3.46
C MET A 17 51.07 53.38 -2.11
N SER A 18 50.36 54.31 -1.46
CA SER A 18 50.69 54.86 -0.14
C SER A 18 50.23 53.98 1.02
N ASP A 19 49.46 52.93 0.74
CA ASP A 19 48.83 52.06 1.74
C ASP A 19 49.25 50.61 1.53
N THR A 20 49.82 49.99 2.57
CA THR A 20 50.20 48.58 2.55
C THR A 20 49.01 47.66 2.84
N SER A 21 47.83 48.19 3.19
CA SER A 21 46.61 47.43 3.42
C SER A 21 46.07 46.75 2.16
N CYS A 22 45.42 45.60 2.36
CA CYS A 22 44.68 44.85 1.34
C CYS A 22 43.15 44.96 1.54
N GLY A 23 42.67 45.92 2.33
CA GLY A 23 41.25 46.02 2.72
C GLY A 23 40.27 46.04 1.54
N ASN A 24 40.60 46.77 0.46
CA ASN A 24 39.77 46.85 -0.73
C ASN A 24 39.70 45.51 -1.49
N LEU A 25 40.81 44.78 -1.55
CA LEU A 25 40.87 43.47 -2.19
C LEU A 25 40.08 42.44 -1.37
N ASN A 26 40.23 42.46 -0.04
CA ASN A 26 39.51 41.54 0.85
C ASN A 26 37.99 41.77 0.81
N LYS A 27 37.54 43.04 0.83
CA LYS A 27 36.12 43.40 0.67
C LYS A 27 35.57 42.93 -0.68
N HIS A 28 36.36 43.07 -1.75
CA HIS A 28 35.96 42.57 -3.06
C HIS A 28 35.86 41.04 -3.08
N ILE A 29 36.85 40.31 -2.55
CA ILE A 29 36.84 38.84 -2.51
C ILE A 29 35.59 38.33 -1.79
N ALA A 30 35.29 38.84 -0.59
CA ALA A 30 34.11 38.43 0.17
C ALA A 30 32.81 38.62 -0.63
N THR A 31 32.68 39.75 -1.33
CA THR A 31 31.50 40.05 -2.14
C THR A 31 31.44 39.21 -3.42
N CYS A 32 32.57 39.02 -4.09
CA CYS A 32 32.66 38.30 -5.34
C CYS A 32 32.40 36.80 -5.16
N THR A 33 32.90 36.20 -4.07
CA THR A 33 32.64 34.79 -3.74
C THR A 33 31.16 34.55 -3.47
N HIS A 34 30.52 35.41 -2.67
CA HIS A 34 29.09 35.30 -2.39
C HIS A 34 28.23 35.44 -3.66
N LYS A 35 28.59 36.36 -4.57
CA LYS A 35 27.90 36.49 -5.86
C LYS A 35 28.07 35.24 -6.73
N ASN A 36 29.27 34.65 -6.74
CA ASN A 36 29.56 33.44 -7.50
C ASN A 36 28.74 32.26 -6.97
N GLU A 37 28.70 32.06 -5.64
CA GLU A 37 27.89 31.02 -5.02
C GLU A 37 26.39 31.21 -5.24
N ALA A 38 25.89 32.44 -5.18
CA ALA A 38 24.49 32.75 -5.50
C ALA A 38 24.14 32.53 -6.98
N SER A 39 25.12 32.66 -7.88
CA SER A 39 24.95 32.45 -9.33
C SER A 39 25.09 31.01 -9.78
N LYS A 40 25.58 30.10 -8.92
CA LYS A 40 25.61 28.68 -9.23
C LYS A 40 24.16 28.18 -9.40
N PRO A 41 23.84 27.47 -10.48
CA PRO A 41 22.52 26.90 -10.65
C PRO A 41 22.24 25.96 -9.46
N LYS A 42 21.16 26.21 -8.72
CA LYS A 42 20.68 25.31 -7.67
C LYS A 42 20.31 23.99 -8.33
N GLN A 43 21.20 22.99 -8.24
CA GLN A 43 20.89 21.65 -8.70
C GLN A 43 19.81 21.07 -7.78
N SER A 44 18.69 20.65 -8.35
CA SER A 44 17.67 19.97 -7.56
C SER A 44 18.18 18.60 -7.13
N LEU A 45 17.67 18.09 -6.01
CA LEU A 45 17.99 16.74 -5.52
C LEU A 45 17.65 15.64 -6.55
N ALA A 46 16.77 15.92 -7.51
CA ALA A 46 16.47 15.03 -8.63
C ALA A 46 17.70 14.79 -9.53
N ALA A 47 18.61 15.75 -9.64
CA ALA A 47 19.88 15.57 -10.36
C ALA A 47 20.80 14.52 -9.70
N PHE A 48 20.53 14.18 -8.45
CA PHE A 48 21.22 13.13 -7.67
C PHE A 48 20.36 11.87 -7.52
N GLY A 49 19.31 11.71 -8.34
CA GLY A 49 18.43 10.54 -8.32
C GLY A 49 17.42 10.55 -7.17
N VAL A 50 17.35 11.61 -6.36
CA VAL A 50 16.33 11.77 -5.33
C VAL A 50 15.13 12.46 -5.96
N THR A 51 14.28 11.66 -6.59
CA THR A 51 12.92 12.07 -6.93
C THR A 51 12.06 11.92 -5.68
N GLY A 52 11.56 13.02 -5.14
CA GLY A 52 10.52 12.94 -4.12
C GLY A 52 9.32 12.18 -4.67
N THR A 53 8.66 11.37 -3.83
CA THR A 53 7.25 11.04 -4.05
C THR A 53 6.54 12.37 -4.26
N GLY A 54 5.87 12.57 -5.40
CA GLY A 54 5.23 13.84 -5.73
C GLY A 54 4.21 14.28 -4.68
N ASP A 55 3.55 15.42 -4.90
CA ASP A 55 2.54 15.92 -3.95
C ASP A 55 1.50 14.84 -3.63
N ILE A 56 1.43 14.43 -2.37
CA ILE A 56 0.47 13.42 -1.90
C ILE A 56 -0.92 14.02 -2.02
N ASN A 57 -1.77 13.43 -2.87
CA ASN A 57 -3.17 13.82 -2.97
C ASN A 57 -3.88 13.50 -1.64
N PRO A 58 -4.37 14.51 -0.90
CA PRO A 58 -5.04 14.27 0.38
C PRO A 58 -6.26 13.35 0.30
N LYS A 59 -6.92 13.32 -0.87
CA LYS A 59 -8.13 12.51 -1.09
C LYS A 59 -7.85 11.03 -1.24
N GLU A 60 -6.60 10.63 -1.49
CA GLU A 60 -6.17 9.24 -1.67
C GLU A 60 -5.64 8.61 -0.38
N VAL A 61 -5.31 9.43 0.62
CA VAL A 61 -4.73 8.97 1.88
C VAL A 61 -5.59 7.90 2.56
N PRO A 62 -6.93 8.06 2.70
CA PRO A 62 -7.76 7.03 3.32
C PRO A 62 -7.73 5.69 2.58
N GLN A 63 -7.82 5.70 1.25
CA GLN A 63 -7.81 4.48 0.43
C GLN A 63 -6.46 3.78 0.53
N LEU A 64 -5.35 4.54 0.48
CA LEU A 64 -4.01 3.99 0.64
C LEU A 64 -3.83 3.36 2.03
N CYS A 65 -4.40 3.96 3.09
CA CYS A 65 -4.39 3.36 4.42
C CYS A 65 -5.17 2.05 4.47
N ALA A 66 -6.34 1.98 3.83
CA ALA A 66 -7.15 0.76 3.75
C ALA A 66 -6.41 -0.36 3.00
N VAL A 67 -5.82 -0.05 1.84
CA VAL A 67 -5.02 -0.99 1.05
C VAL A 67 -3.81 -1.48 1.84
N TRP A 68 -3.05 -0.56 2.46
CA TRP A 68 -1.90 -0.93 3.27
C TRP A 68 -2.27 -1.85 4.44
N CYS A 69 -3.36 -1.55 5.17
CA CYS A 69 -3.84 -2.41 6.24
C CYS A 69 -4.25 -3.80 5.73
N ALA A 70 -4.92 -3.87 4.58
CA ALA A 70 -5.37 -5.12 3.99
C ALA A 70 -4.22 -5.97 3.45
N GLU A 71 -3.35 -5.40 2.60
CA GLU A 71 -2.26 -6.13 1.93
C GLU A 71 -1.15 -6.54 2.88
N ALA A 72 -0.79 -5.69 3.85
CA ALA A 72 0.29 -5.96 4.78
C ALA A 72 -0.20 -6.58 6.11
N ALA A 73 -1.47 -6.96 6.19
CA ALA A 73 -2.13 -7.52 7.38
C ALA A 73 -1.84 -6.70 8.66
N ARG A 74 -1.85 -5.37 8.54
CA ARG A 74 -1.48 -4.47 9.64
C ARG A 74 -2.71 -4.09 10.47
N PRO A 75 -2.58 -4.04 11.81
CA PRO A 75 -3.66 -3.59 12.66
C PRO A 75 -3.98 -2.12 12.36
N PHE A 76 -5.27 -1.78 12.30
CA PHE A 76 -5.70 -0.41 12.00
C PHE A 76 -5.17 0.61 13.01
N ALA A 77 -4.94 0.18 14.26
CA ALA A 77 -4.36 1.01 15.31
C ALA A 77 -2.94 1.50 14.97
N ALA A 78 -2.19 0.79 14.12
CA ALA A 78 -0.85 1.21 13.70
C ALA A 78 -0.84 2.55 12.95
N LEU A 79 -1.95 2.94 12.31
CA LEU A 79 -2.07 4.23 11.63
C LEU A 79 -2.11 5.40 12.61
N VAL A 80 -2.69 5.20 13.80
CA VAL A 80 -2.88 6.24 14.82
C VAL A 80 -1.85 6.14 15.95
N ASP A 81 -0.87 5.26 15.82
CA ASP A 81 0.17 5.08 16.82
C ASP A 81 1.09 6.31 16.88
N ALA A 82 1.28 6.84 18.10
CA ALA A 82 2.03 8.06 18.33
C ALA A 82 3.53 7.92 17.99
N SER A 83 4.09 6.70 18.06
CA SER A 83 5.47 6.44 17.66
C SER A 83 5.63 6.32 16.16
N HIS A 84 4.56 5.97 15.43
CA HIS A 84 4.58 5.81 13.98
C HIS A 84 4.38 7.14 13.23
N GLN A 85 3.48 8.02 13.71
CA GLN A 85 3.14 9.28 13.03
C GLN A 85 4.33 10.21 12.70
N PRO A 86 5.37 10.34 13.55
CA PRO A 86 6.53 11.20 13.26
C PRO A 86 7.32 10.80 12.01
N PHE A 87 7.20 9.54 11.55
CA PHE A 87 7.86 9.06 10.34
C PHE A 87 7.07 9.37 9.06
N LEU A 88 5.80 9.75 9.17
CA LEU A 88 4.91 9.96 8.04
C LEU A 88 4.97 11.41 7.54
N HIS A 89 4.70 11.59 6.24
CA HIS A 89 4.60 12.92 5.65
C HIS A 89 3.49 13.74 6.31
N PRO A 90 3.67 15.06 6.59
CA PRO A 90 2.66 15.88 7.28
C PRO A 90 1.28 15.86 6.64
N THR A 91 1.21 15.80 5.30
CA THR A 91 -0.07 15.67 4.57
C THR A 91 -0.77 14.35 4.87
N VAL A 92 -0.03 13.24 5.01
CA VAL A 92 -0.60 11.94 5.38
C VAL A 92 -1.16 12.04 6.80
N VAL A 93 -0.35 12.50 7.76
CA VAL A 93 -0.76 12.63 9.17
C VAL A 93 -2.05 13.46 9.30
N LYS A 94 -2.14 14.58 8.56
CA LYS A 94 -3.33 15.45 8.56
C LYS A 94 -4.60 14.78 8.03
N HIS A 95 -4.47 13.80 7.13
CA HIS A 95 -5.61 13.15 6.45
C HIS A 95 -5.74 11.67 6.80
N LEU A 96 -5.08 11.22 7.88
CA LEU A 96 -5.22 9.85 8.37
C LEU A 96 -6.68 9.56 8.73
N PRO A 97 -7.27 8.47 8.20
CA PRO A 97 -8.61 8.07 8.59
C PRO A 97 -8.63 7.59 10.05
N LYS A 98 -9.79 7.71 10.70
CA LYS A 98 -10.02 7.04 11.98
C LYS A 98 -10.03 5.52 11.77
N VAL A 99 -9.61 4.77 12.78
CA VAL A 99 -9.55 3.29 12.75
C VAL A 99 -10.85 2.63 12.24
N HIS A 100 -12.02 3.10 12.70
CA HIS A 100 -13.31 2.54 12.24
C HIS A 100 -13.66 2.92 10.79
N VAL A 101 -13.10 4.01 10.26
CA VAL A 101 -13.28 4.41 8.85
C VAL A 101 -12.49 3.45 7.96
N VAL A 102 -11.26 3.10 8.34
CA VAL A 102 -10.44 2.09 7.63
C VAL A 102 -11.19 0.76 7.54
N SER A 103 -11.77 0.30 8.64
CA SER A 103 -12.58 -0.93 8.64
C SER A 103 -13.78 -0.84 7.69
N LYS A 104 -14.48 0.30 7.65
CA LYS A 104 -15.60 0.53 6.73
C LYS A 104 -15.15 0.56 5.27
N ASP A 105 -14.03 1.21 4.98
CA ASP A 105 -13.49 1.33 3.63
C ASP A 105 -13.04 -0.04 3.10
N ILE A 106 -12.35 -0.85 3.93
CA ILE A 106 -12.00 -2.24 3.59
C ILE A 106 -13.27 -3.06 3.34
N HIS A 107 -14.29 -2.93 4.19
CA HIS A 107 -15.55 -3.65 4.01
C HIS A 107 -16.28 -3.25 2.72
N LEU A 108 -16.24 -1.96 2.36
CA LEU A 108 -16.80 -1.47 1.10
C LEU A 108 -16.07 -2.09 -0.10
N VAL A 109 -14.73 -2.03 -0.11
CA VAL A 109 -13.90 -2.64 -1.17
C VAL A 109 -14.18 -4.14 -1.28
N TYR A 110 -14.21 -4.85 -0.16
CA TYR A 110 -14.56 -6.27 -0.11
C TYR A 110 -15.94 -6.54 -0.72
N SER A 111 -16.97 -5.77 -0.33
CA SER A 111 -18.34 -5.97 -0.80
C SER A 111 -18.47 -5.73 -2.31
N VAL A 112 -17.81 -4.69 -2.83
CA VAL A 112 -17.79 -4.39 -4.27
C VAL A 112 -17.09 -5.51 -5.03
N ILE A 113 -15.92 -5.96 -4.56
CA ILE A 113 -15.18 -7.06 -5.20
C ILE A 113 -16.00 -8.34 -5.20
N GLN A 114 -16.66 -8.69 -4.08
CA GLN A 114 -17.52 -9.86 -4.01
C GLN A 114 -18.67 -9.80 -5.03
N HIS A 115 -19.29 -8.63 -5.18
CA HIS A 115 -20.36 -8.43 -6.15
C HIS A 115 -19.87 -8.63 -7.59
N ASP A 116 -18.71 -8.07 -7.95
CA ASP A 116 -18.13 -8.23 -9.28
C ASP A 116 -17.69 -9.69 -9.53
N TYR A 117 -17.11 -10.34 -8.53
CA TYR A 117 -16.70 -11.74 -8.61
C TYR A 117 -17.85 -12.70 -8.83
N ARG A 118 -19.06 -12.35 -8.39
CA ARG A 118 -20.27 -13.12 -8.68
C ARG A 118 -20.41 -13.38 -10.18
N ALA A 119 -20.22 -12.34 -10.99
CA ALA A 119 -20.31 -12.45 -12.44
C ALA A 119 -19.19 -13.33 -13.00
N VAL A 120 -17.96 -13.18 -12.50
CA VAL A 120 -16.80 -13.98 -12.93
C VAL A 120 -17.01 -15.47 -12.64
N LEU A 121 -17.49 -15.82 -11.44
CA LEU A 121 -17.74 -17.22 -11.07
C LEU A 121 -18.92 -17.81 -11.87
N ASN A 122 -19.96 -17.02 -12.13
CA ASN A 122 -21.08 -17.44 -12.97
C ASN A 122 -20.72 -17.57 -14.46
N ALA A 123 -19.75 -16.82 -14.96
CA ALA A 123 -19.26 -16.97 -16.32
C ALA A 123 -18.32 -18.18 -16.49
N HIS A 124 -17.76 -18.71 -15.39
CA HIS A 124 -16.84 -19.85 -15.44
C HIS A 124 -17.55 -21.11 -15.97
N SER A 125 -16.93 -21.75 -16.96
CA SER A 125 -17.43 -22.96 -17.63
C SER A 125 -16.90 -24.26 -17.01
N GLY A 126 -15.77 -24.20 -16.30
CA GLY A 126 -15.16 -25.33 -15.64
C GLY A 126 -15.80 -25.68 -14.29
N ALA A 127 -15.27 -26.72 -13.65
CA ALA A 127 -15.69 -27.13 -12.32
C ALA A 127 -15.24 -26.12 -11.26
N LEU A 128 -16.13 -25.84 -10.32
CA LEU A 128 -15.83 -25.07 -9.11
C LEU A 128 -15.75 -26.03 -7.92
N TYR A 129 -14.62 -26.04 -7.23
CA TYR A 129 -14.40 -26.87 -6.04
C TYR A 129 -14.43 -26.01 -4.79
N LEU A 130 -15.11 -26.48 -3.75
CA LEU A 130 -15.24 -25.75 -2.49
C LEU A 130 -14.26 -26.30 -1.45
N GLY A 131 -13.41 -25.43 -0.90
CA GLY A 131 -12.67 -25.67 0.33
C GLY A 131 -13.42 -25.06 1.50
N VAL A 132 -13.66 -25.85 2.54
CA VAL A 132 -14.29 -25.39 3.77
C VAL A 132 -13.41 -25.78 4.94
N ASN A 133 -13.08 -24.82 5.79
CA ASN A 133 -12.34 -25.08 7.02
C ASN A 133 -13.02 -24.34 8.18
N ALA A 134 -13.19 -25.02 9.31
CA ALA A 134 -13.70 -24.43 10.54
C ALA A 134 -12.61 -24.48 11.60
N TRP A 135 -12.31 -23.35 12.23
CA TRP A 135 -11.33 -23.26 13.30
C TRP A 135 -11.78 -22.29 14.38
N GLN A 136 -11.31 -22.51 15.61
CA GLN A 136 -11.43 -21.53 16.67
C GLN A 136 -10.21 -20.60 16.62
N SER A 137 -10.47 -19.31 16.50
CA SER A 137 -9.44 -18.27 16.51
C SER A 137 -8.82 -18.08 17.90
N PRO A 138 -7.61 -17.49 18.01
CA PRO A 138 -6.96 -17.22 19.30
C PRO A 138 -7.79 -16.35 20.26
N ASN A 139 -8.69 -15.52 19.71
CA ASN A 139 -9.65 -14.70 20.44
C ASN A 139 -10.99 -15.41 20.70
N ALA A 140 -11.01 -16.75 20.61
CA ALA A 140 -12.14 -17.64 20.94
C ALA A 140 -13.40 -17.46 20.08
N PHE A 141 -13.28 -16.85 18.89
CA PHE A 141 -14.35 -16.90 17.89
C PHE A 141 -14.21 -18.15 17.05
N ASP A 142 -15.32 -18.84 16.88
CA ASP A 142 -15.43 -19.92 15.91
C ASP A 142 -15.63 -19.34 14.51
N ILE A 143 -14.78 -19.71 13.57
CA ILE A 143 -14.75 -19.15 12.22
C ILE A 143 -14.84 -20.27 11.20
N LEU A 144 -15.73 -20.11 10.23
CA LEU A 144 -15.84 -20.92 9.03
C LEU A 144 -15.28 -20.14 7.84
N GLY A 145 -14.13 -20.57 7.33
CA GLY A 145 -13.57 -20.09 6.07
C GLY A 145 -14.11 -20.92 4.90
N VAL A 146 -14.61 -20.24 3.88
CA VAL A 146 -15.09 -20.85 2.63
C VAL A 146 -14.27 -20.29 1.48
N VAL A 147 -13.63 -21.17 0.71
CA VAL A 147 -12.73 -20.84 -0.39
C VAL A 147 -13.19 -21.58 -1.64
N ILE A 148 -13.15 -20.92 -2.81
CA ILE A 148 -13.40 -21.57 -4.08
C ILE A 148 -12.07 -21.82 -4.81
N TYR A 149 -11.94 -23.00 -5.41
CA TYR A 149 -10.85 -23.34 -6.31
C TYR A 149 -11.40 -23.56 -7.72
N ARG A 150 -10.72 -23.00 -8.72
CA ARG A 150 -11.07 -23.17 -10.14
C ARG A 150 -9.82 -23.24 -11.00
N LEU A 151 -9.92 -23.94 -12.13
CA LEU A 151 -8.86 -23.95 -13.14
C LEU A 151 -9.12 -22.82 -14.13
N VAL A 152 -8.16 -21.92 -14.32
CA VAL A 152 -8.24 -20.82 -15.28
C VAL A 152 -7.11 -20.97 -16.29
N GLU A 153 -7.44 -20.78 -17.57
CA GLU A 153 -6.45 -20.77 -18.64
C GLU A 153 -5.65 -19.47 -18.59
N GLY A 154 -4.35 -19.58 -18.34
CA GLY A 154 -3.40 -18.48 -18.34
C GLY A 154 -2.85 -18.15 -19.73
N HIS A 155 -1.90 -17.22 -19.77
CA HIS A 155 -1.24 -16.86 -21.01
C HIS A 155 -0.48 -18.06 -21.61
N GLY A 156 -0.73 -18.33 -22.90
CA GLY A 156 -0.10 -19.45 -23.62
C GLY A 156 -0.76 -20.80 -23.41
N GLY A 157 -1.98 -20.86 -22.85
CA GLY A 157 -2.75 -22.09 -22.70
C GLY A 157 -2.39 -22.94 -21.47
N ALA A 158 -1.51 -22.42 -20.60
CA ALA A 158 -1.18 -23.08 -19.33
C ALA A 158 -2.36 -22.99 -18.36
N MET A 159 -2.77 -24.12 -17.78
CA MET A 159 -3.84 -24.15 -16.78
C MET A 159 -3.30 -23.79 -15.40
N ASN A 160 -3.89 -22.78 -14.77
CA ASN A 160 -3.56 -22.33 -13.42
C ASN A 160 -4.69 -22.65 -12.45
N LEU A 161 -4.36 -23.19 -11.29
CA LEU A 161 -5.31 -23.34 -10.20
C LEU A 161 -5.41 -22.02 -9.44
N GLU A 162 -6.55 -21.36 -9.51
CA GLU A 162 -6.84 -20.18 -8.72
C GLU A 162 -7.61 -20.57 -7.47
N SER A 163 -7.22 -19.99 -6.33
CA SER A 163 -7.94 -20.07 -5.06
C SER A 163 -8.43 -18.68 -4.67
N MET A 164 -9.70 -18.56 -4.29
CA MET A 164 -10.27 -17.29 -3.85
C MET A 164 -11.14 -17.50 -2.60
N PRO A 165 -10.86 -16.79 -1.48
CA PRO A 165 -11.76 -16.81 -0.34
C PRO A 165 -13.12 -16.20 -0.73
N LEU A 166 -14.19 -16.95 -0.50
CA LEU A 166 -15.56 -16.48 -0.69
C LEU A 166 -16.04 -15.72 0.54
N ASP A 167 -15.91 -16.31 1.73
CA ASP A 167 -16.29 -15.64 2.97
C ASP A 167 -15.61 -16.25 4.21
N PHE A 168 -15.55 -15.44 5.27
CA PHE A 168 -15.18 -15.87 6.63
C PHE A 168 -16.36 -15.61 7.55
N VAL A 169 -17.06 -16.66 7.96
CA VAL A 169 -18.27 -16.55 8.77
C VAL A 169 -17.94 -16.82 10.22
N CYS A 170 -18.24 -15.88 11.10
CA CYS A 170 -18.23 -16.13 12.54
C CYS A 170 -19.43 -17.00 12.90
N LEU A 171 -19.19 -18.20 13.40
CA LEU A 171 -20.21 -19.15 13.82
C LEU A 171 -20.75 -18.73 15.20
N SER A 172 -22.06 -18.84 15.37
CA SER A 172 -22.76 -18.44 16.60
C SER A 172 -23.47 -19.60 17.31
N GLU A 173 -23.40 -20.79 16.73
CA GLU A 173 -24.07 -22.00 17.22
C GLU A 173 -23.08 -23.16 17.32
N SER A 174 -23.49 -24.23 17.98
CA SER A 174 -22.70 -25.46 18.03
C SER A 174 -22.43 -25.99 16.62
N HIS A 175 -21.21 -26.48 16.38
CA HIS A 175 -20.71 -26.96 15.09
C HIS A 175 -21.32 -28.30 14.65
N THR A 176 -22.65 -28.36 14.58
CA THR A 176 -23.37 -29.50 14.04
C THR A 176 -23.17 -29.55 12.52
N GLY A 177 -23.13 -30.76 11.95
CA GLY A 177 -23.01 -30.92 10.51
C GLY A 177 -24.10 -30.18 9.72
N LYS A 178 -25.33 -30.12 10.28
CA LYS A 178 -26.44 -29.37 9.68
C LYS A 178 -26.18 -27.87 9.65
N TYR A 179 -25.80 -27.26 10.78
CA TYR A 179 -25.54 -25.82 10.86
C TYR A 179 -24.39 -25.39 9.95
N LEU A 180 -23.30 -26.18 9.90
CA LEU A 180 -22.18 -25.91 9.01
C LEU A 180 -22.59 -26.01 7.53
N ALA A 181 -23.36 -27.05 7.16
CA ALA A 181 -23.86 -27.20 5.80
C ALA A 181 -24.80 -26.06 5.40
N ASP A 182 -25.71 -25.64 6.28
CA ASP A 182 -26.59 -24.49 6.06
C ASP A 182 -25.80 -23.18 5.90
N THR A 183 -24.77 -22.98 6.72
CA THR A 183 -23.88 -21.81 6.61
C THR A 183 -23.14 -21.79 5.27
N VAL A 184 -22.57 -22.93 4.85
CA VAL A 184 -21.91 -23.07 3.55
C VAL A 184 -22.89 -22.80 2.41
N ARG A 185 -24.12 -23.33 2.49
CA ARG A 185 -25.17 -23.10 1.49
C ARG A 185 -25.46 -21.61 1.33
N LEU A 186 -25.61 -20.87 2.43
CA LEU A 186 -25.85 -19.42 2.39
C LEU A 186 -24.71 -18.65 1.69
N VAL A 187 -23.45 -19.04 1.95
CA VAL A 187 -22.29 -18.44 1.24
C VAL A 187 -22.36 -18.74 -0.25
N VAL A 188 -22.63 -19.98 -0.65
CA VAL A 188 -22.72 -20.38 -2.05
C VAL A 188 -23.87 -19.66 -2.78
N GLU A 189 -25.03 -19.52 -2.13
CA GLU A 189 -26.20 -18.78 -2.64
C GLU A 189 -25.93 -17.29 -2.81
N LYS A 190 -25.19 -16.67 -1.88
CA LYS A 190 -24.74 -15.27 -1.97
C LYS A 190 -23.99 -15.01 -3.30
N PHE A 191 -23.16 -15.96 -3.73
CA PHE A 191 -22.45 -15.89 -5.02
C PHE A 191 -23.27 -16.46 -6.20
N GLY A 192 -24.44 -17.04 -5.97
CA GLY A 192 -25.29 -17.60 -7.02
C GLY A 192 -24.67 -18.77 -7.76
N ILE A 193 -23.79 -19.55 -7.11
CA ILE A 193 -23.05 -20.65 -7.73
C ILE A 193 -23.52 -22.03 -7.27
N GLN A 194 -24.68 -22.11 -6.60
CA GLN A 194 -25.22 -23.35 -6.03
C GLN A 194 -25.36 -24.49 -7.04
N ASP A 195 -25.68 -24.17 -8.30
CA ASP A 195 -25.87 -25.14 -9.38
C ASP A 195 -24.56 -25.53 -10.09
N LYS A 196 -23.44 -24.89 -9.72
CA LYS A 196 -22.13 -25.07 -10.36
C LYS A 196 -21.11 -25.76 -9.47
N VAL A 197 -21.31 -25.73 -8.15
CA VAL A 197 -20.42 -26.42 -7.22
C VAL A 197 -20.64 -27.91 -7.41
N SER A 198 -19.62 -28.59 -7.95
CA SER A 198 -19.65 -30.03 -8.07
C SER A 198 -19.44 -30.64 -6.69
N GLN A 199 -20.42 -31.40 -6.19
CA GLN A 199 -20.28 -32.21 -4.98
C GLN A 199 -19.22 -33.28 -5.22
N THR A 200 -17.96 -32.90 -5.05
CA THR A 200 -16.86 -33.85 -4.98
C THR A 200 -16.68 -34.13 -3.50
N ASN A 201 -16.88 -35.38 -3.10
CA ASN A 201 -16.51 -35.87 -1.77
C ASN A 201 -14.99 -35.73 -1.57
N LEU A 202 -14.51 -34.51 -1.33
CA LEU A 202 -13.14 -34.22 -0.92
C LEU A 202 -13.06 -34.30 0.60
N LEU A 203 -13.50 -35.45 1.13
CA LEU A 203 -13.02 -35.93 2.43
C LEU A 203 -11.55 -36.27 2.23
N ARG A 204 -10.68 -35.47 2.88
CA ARG A 204 -9.20 -35.57 2.94
C ARG A 204 -8.44 -34.85 1.83
N LEU A 205 -8.25 -33.54 2.02
CA LEU A 205 -6.94 -32.95 1.78
C LEU A 205 -6.31 -32.64 3.15
N PRO A 206 -5.06 -33.05 3.41
CA PRO A 206 -4.40 -32.76 4.67
C PRO A 206 -4.22 -31.24 4.81
N ILE A 207 -4.66 -30.75 5.97
CA ILE A 207 -4.42 -29.42 6.53
C ILE A 207 -2.93 -29.11 6.43
N TRP A 208 -2.51 -28.32 5.43
CA TRP A 208 -1.29 -27.52 5.45
C TRP A 208 -1.43 -26.44 4.37
N ILE A 209 -1.55 -25.19 4.78
CA ILE A 209 -0.97 -23.96 4.19
C ILE A 209 -1.48 -22.80 5.08
N PHE A 210 -0.57 -21.90 5.44
CA PHE A 210 -0.62 -20.90 6.53
C PHE A 210 -0.17 -21.38 7.91
N GLN A 211 1.09 -21.82 7.97
CA GLN A 211 1.98 -21.38 9.06
C GLN A 211 2.94 -20.36 8.45
N ASP A 212 2.73 -19.09 8.78
CA ASP A 212 3.75 -18.05 8.97
C ASP A 212 3.27 -17.17 10.12
#